data_AF-A0A7S2KWN3-F1
#
_entry.id   AF-A0A7S2KWN3-F1
#
_cell.length_a   1.000
_cell.length_b   1.000
_cell.length_c   1.000
_cell.angle_alpha   90.00
_cell.angle_beta   90.00
_cell.angle_gamma   90.00
#
_symmetry.space_group_name_H-M   'P 1'
#
loop_
_entity.id
_entity.type
_entity.pdbx_description
1 polymer ?
#
loop_
_entity_poly.entity_id
_entity_poly.type
_entity_poly.pdbx_seq_one_letter_code
_entity_poly.pdbx_strand_id
1 'polypeptide(L)'
;FSSAAGYIGPNYKVDHDISLLIPEVWCRMTPEERSPENLIKNGALEKLDDFEMDTPEGGKRTVLASRLGYRITDKFVSHYFGRIFDNPCAAINEEMLKPEVQSLEVFADGVDNLVEAERKSALNYFKDGTIKYACPLLKIILHVMAYGNYEEKPLDDPE
;
A
#
# COMPACT_ATOMS: atom_id res chain seq x y z
N PHE A 1 6.80 -7.12 -2.06
CA PHE A 1 6.72 -5.91 -2.92
C PHE A 1 5.58 -6.08 -3.90
N SER A 2 4.94 -4.98 -4.27
CA SER A 2 3.87 -4.91 -5.27
C SER A 2 4.19 -3.77 -6.25
N SER A 3 3.74 -3.89 -7.49
CA SER A 3 3.94 -2.88 -8.54
C SER A 3 2.61 -2.50 -9.15
N ALA A 4 2.44 -1.21 -9.50
CA ALA A 4 1.25 -0.76 -10.20
C ALA A 4 1.21 -1.28 -11.64
N ALA A 5 0.00 -1.66 -12.08
CA ALA A 5 -0.32 -2.00 -13.46
C ALA A 5 -1.72 -1.43 -13.78
N GLY A 6 -1.96 -1.09 -15.05
CA GLY A 6 -3.15 -0.41 -15.51
C GLY A 6 -3.10 1.09 -15.20
N TYR A 7 -3.28 1.47 -13.93
CA TYR A 7 -3.40 2.87 -13.50
C TYR A 7 -2.63 3.18 -12.21
N ILE A 8 -2.21 4.44 -12.09
CA ILE A 8 -1.72 5.06 -10.85
C ILE A 8 -2.59 6.30 -10.56
N GLY A 9 -3.46 6.19 -9.58
CA GLY A 9 -4.52 7.17 -9.37
C GLY A 9 -5.49 7.25 -10.57
N PRO A 10 -6.42 8.22 -10.57
CA PRO A 10 -7.41 8.35 -11.63
C PRO A 10 -6.84 8.80 -12.98
N ASN A 11 -5.68 9.48 -12.99
CA ASN A 11 -5.24 10.24 -14.18
C ASN A 11 -4.12 9.55 -14.98
N TYR A 12 -3.30 8.70 -14.35
CA TYR A 12 -2.15 8.09 -15.03
C TYR A 12 -2.44 6.66 -15.44
N LYS A 13 -2.70 6.46 -16.75
CA LYS A 13 -2.72 5.14 -17.36
C LYS A 13 -1.28 4.70 -17.65
N VAL A 14 -0.83 3.63 -16.99
CA VAL A 14 0.54 3.10 -17.10
C VAL A 14 0.61 1.72 -17.75
N ASP A 15 -0.53 1.07 -18.01
CA ASP A 15 -0.63 -0.28 -18.57
C ASP A 15 0.37 -1.25 -17.89
N HIS A 16 1.44 -1.65 -18.59
CA HIS A 16 2.49 -2.50 -18.03
C HIS A 16 3.87 -1.82 -17.98
N ASP A 17 3.96 -0.52 -18.26
CA ASP A 17 5.23 0.21 -18.37
C ASP A 17 6.02 0.16 -17.05
N ILE A 18 5.33 0.36 -15.92
CA ILE A 18 5.94 0.22 -14.59
C ILE A 18 6.36 -1.22 -14.33
N SER A 19 5.52 -2.20 -14.69
CA SER A 19 5.80 -3.62 -14.48
C SER A 19 7.06 -4.07 -15.21
N LEU A 20 7.30 -3.56 -16.43
CA LEU A 20 8.49 -3.86 -17.22
C LEU A 20 9.76 -3.21 -16.67
N LEU A 21 9.61 -2.09 -15.95
CA LEU A 21 10.73 -1.35 -15.39
C LEU A 21 11.25 -1.93 -14.07
N ILE A 22 10.39 -2.54 -13.25
CA ILE A 22 10.78 -3.08 -11.94
C ILE A 22 11.96 -4.07 -12.03
N PRO A 23 12.00 -5.05 -12.94
CA PRO A 23 13.16 -5.95 -13.09
C PRO A 23 14.47 -5.21 -13.37
N GLU A 24 14.42 -4.16 -14.20
CA GLU A 24 15.59 -3.37 -14.56
C GLU A 24 16.13 -2.57 -13.37
N VAL A 25 15.24 -2.05 -12.51
CA VAL A 25 15.65 -1.39 -11.25
C VAL A 25 16.23 -2.44 -10.30
N TRP A 26 15.51 -3.54 -10.08
CA TRP A 26 15.87 -4.56 -9.08
C TRP A 26 17.18 -5.28 -9.38
N CYS A 27 17.51 -5.52 -10.65
CA CYS A 27 18.76 -6.20 -11.03
C CYS A 27 19.99 -5.29 -10.89
N ARG A 28 19.79 -3.97 -10.80
CA ARG A 28 20.84 -2.97 -10.57
C ARG A 28 21.00 -2.59 -9.10
N MET A 29 20.23 -3.20 -8.19
CA MET A 29 20.36 -3.02 -6.74
C MET A 29 21.11 -4.20 -6.12
N THR A 30 21.99 -3.93 -5.17
CA THR A 30 22.59 -4.99 -4.35
C THR A 30 21.53 -5.64 -3.44
N PRO A 31 21.78 -6.87 -2.92
CA PRO A 31 20.87 -7.50 -1.96
C PRO A 31 20.61 -6.63 -0.72
N GLU A 32 21.61 -5.90 -0.25
CA GLU A 32 21.52 -4.99 0.90
C GLU A 32 20.70 -3.75 0.56
N GLU A 33 20.90 -3.15 -0.62
CA GLU A 33 20.15 -1.97 -1.07
C GLU A 33 18.65 -2.23 -1.20
N ARG A 34 18.26 -3.44 -1.61
CA ARG A 34 16.85 -3.82 -1.80
C ARG A 34 16.20 -4.47 -0.57
N SER A 35 16.89 -4.52 0.57
CA SER A 35 16.28 -4.95 1.84
C SER A 35 15.23 -3.91 2.27
N PRO A 36 13.99 -4.33 2.60
CA PRO A 36 12.95 -3.43 3.10
C PRO A 36 13.42 -2.59 4.30
N GLU A 37 14.18 -3.20 5.22
CA GLU A 37 14.69 -2.54 6.42
C GLU A 37 15.65 -1.39 6.06
N ASN A 38 16.55 -1.62 5.11
CA ASN A 38 17.47 -0.59 4.63
C ASN A 38 16.75 0.51 3.84
N LEU A 39 15.77 0.14 3.02
CA LEU A 39 14.94 1.09 2.26
C LEU A 39 14.08 1.97 3.18
N ILE A 40 13.57 1.44 4.29
CA ILE A 40 12.87 2.25 5.30
C ILE A 40 13.87 3.15 6.02
N LYS A 41 14.99 2.59 6.48
CA LYS A 41 16.02 3.31 7.25
C LYS A 41 16.61 4.51 6.49
N ASN A 42 16.79 4.39 5.18
CA ASN A 42 17.32 5.48 4.34
C ASN A 42 16.23 6.42 3.78
N GLY A 43 14.96 6.16 4.09
CA GLY A 43 13.82 6.97 3.64
C GLY A 43 13.44 6.77 2.17
N ALA A 44 13.87 5.67 1.55
CA ALA A 44 13.41 5.26 0.23
C ALA A 44 12.01 4.61 0.26
N LEU A 45 11.58 4.14 1.43
CA LEU A 45 10.19 3.74 1.69
C LEU A 45 9.61 4.59 2.83
N GLU A 46 8.36 5.01 2.65
CA GLU A 46 7.57 5.68 3.69
C GLU A 46 6.33 4.86 4.03
N LYS A 47 5.96 4.84 5.32
CA LYS A 47 4.77 4.17 5.80
C LYS A 47 3.55 5.05 5.49
N LEU A 48 2.46 4.42 5.07
CA LEU A 48 1.15 5.06 5.01
C LEU A 48 0.46 4.85 6.36
N ASP A 49 -0.14 5.91 6.89
CA ASP A 49 -0.87 5.89 8.15
C ASP A 49 -2.34 6.23 7.89
N ASP A 50 -3.21 5.75 8.78
CA ASP A 50 -4.63 6.09 8.73
C ASP A 50 -4.82 7.58 8.97
N PHE A 51 -5.82 8.18 8.31
CA PHE A 51 -6.10 9.61 8.46
C PHE A 51 -7.60 9.89 8.45
N GLU A 52 -7.98 11.03 9.01
CA GLU A 52 -9.35 11.55 8.97
C GLU A 52 -9.51 12.53 7.81
N MET A 53 -10.60 12.40 7.06
CA MET A 53 -11.00 13.38 6.05
C MET A 53 -12.43 13.85 6.28
N ASP A 54 -12.72 15.08 5.86
CA ASP A 54 -14.06 15.65 5.97
C ASP A 54 -15.02 14.99 4.97
N THR A 55 -16.28 14.81 5.37
CA THR A 55 -17.34 14.27 4.49
C THR A 55 -18.19 15.39 3.91
N PRO A 56 -18.82 15.20 2.74
CA PRO A 56 -19.75 16.17 2.16
C PRO A 56 -20.91 16.55 3.08
N GLU A 57 -21.30 15.66 4.00
CA GLU A 57 -22.38 15.85 4.98
C GLU A 57 -21.94 16.64 6.23
N GLY A 58 -20.68 17.10 6.28
CA GLY A 58 -20.14 17.89 7.40
C GLY A 58 -19.63 17.05 8.58
N GLY A 59 -19.31 15.77 8.35
CA GLY A 59 -18.69 14.88 9.32
C GLY A 59 -17.20 14.65 9.06
N LYS A 60 -16.59 13.75 9.84
CA LYS A 60 -15.27 13.18 9.56
C LYS A 60 -15.39 11.68 9.35
N ARG A 61 -14.55 11.16 8.46
CA ARG A 61 -14.42 9.73 8.22
C ARG A 61 -12.95 9.32 8.27
N THR A 62 -12.70 8.19 8.92
CA THR A 62 -11.38 7.53 8.93
C THR A 62 -11.15 6.80 7.61
N VAL A 63 -9.97 6.98 7.03
CA VAL A 63 -9.47 6.23 5.88
C VAL A 63 -8.35 5.31 6.37
N LEU A 64 -8.53 4.00 6.22
CA LEU A 64 -7.58 2.98 6.71
C LEU A 64 -6.38 2.79 5.76
N ALA A 65 -5.69 3.88 5.41
CA ALA A 65 -4.60 3.85 4.44
C ALA A 65 -3.37 3.04 4.90
N SER A 66 -3.23 2.78 6.21
CA SER A 66 -2.17 1.91 6.74
C SER A 66 -2.22 0.48 6.21
N ARG A 67 -3.38 0.03 5.70
CA ARG A 67 -3.56 -1.26 5.02
C ARG A 67 -2.70 -1.40 3.77
N LEU A 68 -2.30 -0.28 3.16
CA LEU A 68 -1.42 -0.25 1.99
C LEU A 68 0.07 -0.45 2.35
N GLY A 69 0.42 -0.38 3.64
CA GLY A 69 1.78 -0.60 4.14
C GLY A 69 2.73 0.55 3.80
N TYR A 70 3.72 0.28 2.96
CA TYR A 70 4.78 1.23 2.60
C TYR A 70 4.79 1.50 1.10
N ARG A 71 5.16 2.73 0.72
CA ARG A 71 5.38 3.12 -0.69
C ARG A 71 6.77 3.70 -0.93
N ILE A 72 7.20 3.69 -2.19
CA ILE A 72 8.45 4.33 -2.60
C ILE A 72 8.36 5.86 -2.50
N THR A 73 9.48 6.50 -2.24
CA THR A 73 9.60 7.96 -2.16
C THR A 73 10.36 8.54 -3.36
N ASP A 74 10.42 9.87 -3.43
CA ASP A 74 11.28 10.61 -4.36
C ASP A 74 12.76 10.23 -4.22
N LYS A 75 13.21 9.87 -3.01
CA LYS A 75 14.57 9.35 -2.76
C LYS A 75 14.80 8.00 -3.45
N PHE A 76 13.81 7.10 -3.43
CA PHE A 76 13.90 5.83 -4.15
C PHE A 76 14.07 6.07 -5.65
N VAL A 77 13.22 6.95 -6.21
CA VAL A 77 13.25 7.30 -7.63
C VAL A 77 14.60 7.92 -7.99
N SER A 78 15.02 8.96 -7.28
CA SER A 78 16.28 9.66 -7.56
C SER A 78 17.50 8.74 -7.48
N HIS A 79 17.55 7.84 -6.50
CA HIS A 79 18.73 7.01 -6.25
C HIS A 79 18.77 5.73 -7.10
N TYR A 80 17.64 5.03 -7.26
CA TYR A 80 17.61 3.73 -7.92
C TYR A 80 17.10 3.82 -9.36
N PHE A 81 16.07 4.63 -9.65
CA PHE A 81 15.64 4.85 -11.03
C PHE A 81 16.66 5.70 -11.81
N GLY A 82 17.44 6.54 -11.13
CA GLY A 82 18.56 7.28 -11.73
C GLY A 82 19.68 6.40 -12.31
N ARG A 83 19.67 5.09 -12.02
CA ARG A 83 20.59 4.10 -12.66
C ARG A 83 20.13 3.69 -14.07
N ILE A 84 18.93 4.09 -14.48
CA ILE A 84 18.28 3.74 -15.75
C ILE A 84 17.93 5.00 -16.55
N PHE A 85 17.44 6.04 -15.88
CA PHE A 85 17.01 7.28 -16.51
C PHE A 85 17.96 8.44 -16.19
N ASP A 86 18.19 9.29 -17.19
CA ASP A 86 18.90 10.56 -17.01
C ASP A 86 18.08 11.57 -16.17
N ASN A 87 16.74 11.51 -16.26
CA ASN A 87 15.84 12.33 -15.47
C ASN A 87 14.72 11.48 -14.84
N PRO A 88 14.99 10.79 -13.72
CA PRO A 88 14.04 9.84 -13.12
C PRO A 88 12.77 10.51 -12.56
N CYS A 89 12.87 11.76 -12.08
CA CYS A 89 11.71 12.50 -11.54
C CYS A 89 10.73 12.96 -12.63
N ALA A 90 11.17 13.06 -13.89
CA ALA A 90 10.27 13.28 -15.01
C ALA A 90 9.51 12.00 -15.42
N ALA A 91 10.12 10.82 -15.19
CA ALA A 91 9.49 9.54 -15.48
C ALA A 91 8.48 9.14 -14.39
N ILE A 92 8.81 9.39 -13.12
CA ILE A 92 7.93 9.14 -11.97
C ILE A 92 7.82 10.43 -11.16
N ASN A 93 6.72 11.15 -11.35
CA ASN A 93 6.48 12.46 -10.75
C ASN A 93 5.76 12.37 -9.38
N GLU A 94 5.53 13.52 -8.73
CA GLU A 94 4.87 13.56 -7.41
C GLU A 94 3.46 12.97 -7.42
N GLU A 95 2.64 13.26 -8.43
CA GLU A 95 1.27 12.73 -8.50
C GLU A 95 1.23 11.21 -8.68
N MET A 96 2.25 10.61 -9.31
CA MET A 96 2.41 9.16 -9.39
C MET A 96 2.90 8.54 -8.09
N LEU A 97 3.80 9.22 -7.36
CA LEU A 97 4.25 8.79 -6.04
C LEU A 97 3.17 8.93 -4.97
N LYS A 98 2.32 9.96 -5.12
CA LYS A 98 1.25 10.32 -4.20
C LYS A 98 -0.09 10.43 -4.95
N PRO A 99 -0.71 9.29 -5.31
CA PRO A 99 -1.96 9.28 -6.05
C PRO A 99 -3.10 10.05 -5.37
N GLU A 100 -3.05 10.20 -4.05
CA GLU A 100 -3.98 11.01 -3.26
C GLU A 100 -3.98 12.50 -3.64
N VAL A 101 -2.90 13.02 -4.23
CA VAL A 101 -2.82 14.41 -4.72
C VAL A 101 -3.69 14.60 -5.96
N GLN A 102 -3.95 13.54 -6.73
CA GLN A 102 -4.79 13.61 -7.94
C GLN A 102 -6.27 13.79 -7.58
N SER A 103 -6.74 13.07 -6.55
CA SER A 103 -8.03 13.25 -5.89
C SER A 103 -8.04 12.46 -4.59
N LEU A 104 -8.23 13.17 -3.48
CA LEU A 104 -8.24 12.56 -2.15
C LEU A 104 -9.48 11.66 -1.98
N GLU A 105 -10.61 12.06 -2.55
CA GLU A 105 -11.87 11.31 -2.51
C GLU A 105 -11.73 9.97 -3.24
N VAL A 106 -11.20 9.97 -4.46
CA VAL A 106 -11.00 8.73 -5.23
C VAL A 106 -9.97 7.81 -4.55
N PHE A 107 -8.93 8.38 -3.93
CA PHE A 107 -7.98 7.61 -3.15
C PHE A 107 -8.66 6.94 -1.95
N ALA A 108 -9.44 7.69 -1.16
CA ALA A 108 -10.17 7.17 -0.02
C ALA A 108 -11.16 6.06 -0.41
N ASP A 109 -11.94 6.27 -1.46
CA ASP A 109 -12.87 5.28 -1.99
C ASP A 109 -12.14 4.00 -2.46
N GLY A 110 -10.94 4.15 -3.04
CA GLY A 110 -10.08 3.03 -3.42
C GLY A 110 -9.64 2.20 -2.21
N VAL A 111 -9.25 2.86 -1.12
CA VAL A 111 -8.89 2.21 0.15
C VAL A 111 -10.10 1.51 0.77
N ASP A 112 -11.28 2.13 0.76
CA ASP A 112 -12.50 1.50 1.29
C ASP A 112 -12.87 0.23 0.54
N ASN A 113 -12.79 0.28 -0.79
CA ASN A 113 -13.07 -0.88 -1.63
C ASN A 113 -12.11 -2.03 -1.32
N LEU A 114 -10.83 -1.73 -1.08
CA LEU A 114 -9.85 -2.72 -0.63
C LEU A 114 -10.27 -3.33 0.72
N VAL A 115 -10.51 -2.51 1.73
CA VAL A 115 -10.89 -2.97 3.08
C VAL A 115 -12.20 -3.77 3.06
N GLU A 116 -13.18 -3.35 2.25
CA GLU A 116 -14.44 -4.06 2.12
C GLU A 116 -14.24 -5.44 1.47
N ALA A 117 -13.37 -5.52 0.44
CA ALA A 117 -13.01 -6.78 -0.21
C ALA A 117 -12.24 -7.72 0.74
N GLU A 118 -11.31 -7.18 1.53
CA GLU A 118 -10.61 -7.90 2.60
C GLU A 118 -11.61 -8.48 3.60
N ARG A 119 -12.53 -7.65 4.12
CA ARG A 119 -13.56 -8.07 5.08
C ARG A 119 -14.46 -9.17 4.52
N LYS A 120 -14.95 -9.00 3.29
CA LYS A 120 -15.77 -10.02 2.59
C LYS A 120 -15.01 -11.34 2.45
N SER A 121 -13.73 -11.28 2.09
CA SER A 121 -12.88 -12.46 1.94
C SER A 121 -12.65 -13.16 3.28
N ALA A 122 -12.34 -12.41 4.33
CA ALA A 122 -12.09 -12.95 5.66
C ALA A 122 -13.33 -13.60 6.28
N LEU A 123 -14.51 -12.98 6.14
CA LEU A 123 -15.78 -13.50 6.67
C LEU A 123 -16.13 -14.90 6.14
N ASN A 124 -15.67 -15.28 4.94
CA ASN A 124 -15.91 -16.61 4.40
C ASN A 124 -15.29 -17.71 5.27
N TYR A 125 -14.09 -17.48 5.82
CA TYR A 125 -13.40 -18.44 6.71
C TYR A 125 -14.13 -18.66 8.05
N PHE A 126 -14.86 -17.65 8.52
CA PHE A 126 -15.69 -17.76 9.71
C PHE A 126 -16.99 -18.49 9.38
N LYS A 127 -17.61 -18.16 8.25
CA LYS A 127 -18.88 -18.74 7.80
C LYS A 127 -18.79 -20.25 7.56
N ASP A 128 -17.70 -20.72 6.97
CA ASP A 128 -17.49 -22.14 6.69
C ASP A 128 -16.75 -22.88 7.84
N GLY A 129 -16.37 -22.16 8.89
CA GLY A 129 -15.66 -22.70 10.06
C GLY A 129 -14.24 -23.16 9.77
N THR A 130 -13.65 -22.80 8.63
CA THR A 130 -12.28 -23.18 8.26
C THR A 130 -11.22 -22.35 8.99
N ILE A 131 -11.60 -21.22 9.60
CA ILE A 131 -10.73 -20.39 10.46
C ILE A 131 -9.97 -21.22 11.52
N LYS A 132 -10.55 -22.31 12.02
CA LYS A 132 -9.89 -23.20 13.01
C LYS A 132 -8.59 -23.81 12.50
N TYR A 133 -8.45 -23.99 11.19
CA TYR A 133 -7.27 -24.56 10.53
C TYR A 133 -6.19 -23.52 10.20
N ALA A 134 -6.51 -22.22 10.30
CA ALA A 134 -5.51 -21.18 10.11
C ALA A 134 -4.43 -21.26 11.21
N CYS A 135 -3.18 -21.02 10.83
CA CYS A 135 -2.10 -20.87 11.80
C CYS A 135 -2.33 -19.61 12.67
N PRO A 136 -1.69 -19.50 13.85
CA PRO A 136 -1.96 -18.41 14.80
C PRO A 136 -1.91 -17.00 14.18
N LEU A 137 -0.86 -16.68 13.42
CA LEU A 137 -0.73 -15.35 12.79
C LEU A 137 -1.82 -15.08 11.75
N LEU A 138 -2.20 -16.10 10.98
CA LEU A 138 -3.26 -15.94 9.99
C LEU A 138 -4.63 -15.76 10.66
N LYS A 139 -4.86 -16.37 11.83
CA LYS A 139 -6.09 -16.13 12.61
C LYS A 139 -6.19 -14.66 13.01
N ILE A 140 -5.13 -14.07 13.53
CA ILE A 140 -5.08 -12.64 13.92
C ILE A 140 -5.47 -11.77 12.72
N ILE A 141 -4.79 -11.97 11.57
CA ILE A 141 -5.05 -11.21 10.35
C ILE A 141 -6.51 -11.35 9.90
N LEU A 142 -7.04 -12.58 9.83
CA LEU A 142 -8.42 -12.83 9.40
C LEU A 142 -9.45 -12.22 10.34
N HIS A 143 -9.20 -12.23 11.65
CA HIS A 143 -10.06 -11.56 12.63
C HIS A 143 -10.05 -10.04 12.43
N VAL A 144 -8.87 -9.43 12.32
CA VAL A 144 -8.74 -7.99 12.08
C VAL A 144 -9.41 -7.59 10.76
N MET A 145 -9.24 -8.37 9.69
CA MET A 145 -9.91 -8.12 8.41
C MET A 145 -11.44 -8.22 8.53
N ALA A 146 -11.96 -9.21 9.26
CA ALA A 146 -13.40 -9.48 9.37
C ALA A 146 -14.12 -8.52 10.33
N TYR A 147 -13.50 -8.21 11.46
CA TYR A 147 -14.13 -7.57 12.63
C TYR A 147 -13.41 -6.30 13.10
N GLY A 148 -12.28 -5.95 12.49
CA GLY A 148 -11.50 -4.75 12.83
C GLY A 148 -10.52 -4.94 13.99
N ASN A 149 -10.64 -6.02 14.77
CA ASN A 149 -9.77 -6.32 15.91
C ASN A 149 -9.52 -7.82 16.07
N TYR A 150 -8.54 -8.16 16.90
CA TYR A 150 -8.33 -9.49 17.45
C TYR A 150 -8.17 -9.34 18.97
N GLU A 151 -9.05 -9.97 19.75
CA GLU A 151 -9.03 -9.85 21.23
C GLU A 151 -9.07 -8.38 21.72
N GLU A 152 -9.90 -7.55 21.10
CA GLU A 152 -10.00 -6.09 21.34
C GLU A 152 -8.75 -5.28 20.97
N LYS A 153 -7.73 -5.91 20.36
CA LYS A 153 -6.52 -5.25 19.90
C LYS A 153 -6.58 -4.89 18.42
N PRO A 154 -6.11 -3.69 18.03
CA PRO A 154 -5.98 -3.30 16.62
C PRO A 154 -4.75 -3.95 15.95
N LEU A 155 -4.57 -3.73 14.64
CA LEU A 155 -3.48 -4.33 13.87
C LEU A 155 -2.09 -3.80 14.26
N ASP A 156 -2.03 -2.57 14.72
CA ASP A 156 -0.80 -1.87 15.12
C ASP A 156 -0.43 -2.13 16.59
N ASP A 157 -1.17 -2.99 17.29
CA ASP A 157 -0.77 -3.49 18.59
C ASP A 157 0.56 -4.27 18.45
N PRO A 158 1.57 -3.99 19.28
CA PRO A 158 2.88 -4.65 19.19
C PRO A 158 2.87 -6.12 19.61
N GLU A 159 1.81 -6.61 20.26
CA GLU A 159 1.64 -8.01 20.72
C GLU A 159 0.68 -8.82 19.83
#